data_AF-A0A2R7P1T3-F1
#
_entry.id   AF-A0A2R7P1T3-F1
#
_cell.length_a   1.000
_cell.length_b   1.000
_cell.length_c   1.000
_cell.angle_alpha   90.00
_cell.angle_beta   90.00
_cell.angle_gamma   90.00
#
_symmetry.space_group_name_H-M   'P 1'
#
loop_
_entity.id
_entity.type
_entity.pdbx_description
1 polymer ?
#
loop_
_entity_poly.entity_id
_entity_poly.type
_entity_poly.pdbx_seq_one_letter_code
_entity_poly.pdbx_strand_id
1 'polypeptide(L)' 'MDTVDFEELAGRLEGVSRAVLHIAAALEIKGLIDGPQLSEAWRSALPLPGFEVAARTLQELALALDGARSQRQPLGA' A
#
# COMPACT_ATOMS: atom_id res chain seq x y z
N MET A 1 1.14 26.18 -9.04
CA MET A 1 2.01 24.99 -8.99
C MET A 1 2.16 24.57 -10.42
N ASP A 2 3.39 24.54 -10.91
CA ASP A 2 3.64 24.19 -12.31
C ASP A 2 3.52 22.67 -12.46
N THR A 3 3.08 22.21 -13.63
CA THR A 3 2.78 20.79 -13.90
C THR A 3 3.97 19.87 -13.57
N VAL A 4 5.19 20.36 -13.77
CA VAL A 4 6.44 19.66 -13.47
C VAL A 4 6.60 19.38 -11.97
N ASP A 5 6.27 20.34 -11.11
CA ASP A 5 6.38 20.15 -9.65
C ASP A 5 5.37 19.11 -9.14
N PHE A 6 4.19 19.06 -9.77
CA PHE A 6 3.15 18.07 -9.46
C PHE A 6 3.57 16.66 -9.90
N GLU A 7 4.11 16.52 -11.11
CA GLU A 7 4.61 15.24 -11.63
C GLU A 7 5.76 14.68 -10.80
N GLU A 8 6.71 15.54 -10.40
CA GLU A 8 7.83 15.13 -9.54
C GLU A 8 7.32 14.67 -8.16
N LEU A 9 6.38 15.40 -7.55
CA LEU A 9 5.79 15.00 -6.28
C LEU A 9 5.02 13.67 -6.41
N ALA A 10 4.26 13.49 -7.48
CA ALA A 10 3.55 12.25 -7.76
C ALA A 10 4.51 11.08 -7.93
N GLY A 11 5.60 11.26 -8.69
CA GLY A 11 6.63 10.25 -8.88
C GLY A 11 7.33 9.85 -7.57
N ARG A 12 7.62 10.82 -6.70
CA ARG A 12 8.18 10.55 -5.36
C ARG A 12 7.20 9.77 -4.48
N LEU A 13 5.92 10.12 -4.51
CA LEU A 13 4.89 9.41 -3.75
C LEU A 13 4.71 7.98 -4.26
N GLU A 14 4.73 7.79 -5.58
CA GLU A 14 4.70 6.46 -6.19
C GLU A 14 5.89 5.61 -5.75
N GLY A 15 7.10 6.17 -5.80
CA GLY A 15 8.33 5.48 -5.37
C GLY A 15 8.26 5.02 -3.92
N VAL A 16 7.83 5.89 -3.00
CA VAL A 16 7.66 5.55 -1.58
C VAL A 16 6.59 4.47 -1.40
N SER A 17 5.46 4.61 -2.09
CA SER A 17 4.34 3.65 -2.03
C SER A 17 4.78 2.25 -2.46
N ARG A 18 5.50 2.15 -3.59
CA ARG A 18 6.07 0.89 -4.07
C ARG A 18 7.08 0.31 -3.09
N ALA A 19 7.98 1.12 -2.54
CA ALA A 19 8.96 0.67 -1.55
C ALA A 19 8.29 0.06 -0.31
N VAL A 20 7.24 0.71 0.22
CA VAL A 20 6.46 0.20 1.37
C VAL A 20 5.81 -1.14 1.03
N LEU A 21 5.17 -1.27 -0.13
CA LEU A 21 4.55 -2.52 -0.58
C LEU A 21 5.57 -3.66 -0.73
N HIS A 22 6.74 -3.37 -1.30
CA HIS A 22 7.82 -4.36 -1.44
C HIS A 22 8.33 -4.83 -0.08
N ILE A 23 8.53 -3.91 0.87
CA ILE A 23 8.95 -4.25 2.24
C ILE A 23 7.88 -5.12 2.91
N ALA A 24 6.61 -4.71 2.86
CA ALA A 24 5.51 -5.47 3.45
C ALA A 24 5.41 -6.89 2.87
N ALA A 25 5.43 -7.02 1.54
CA ALA A 25 5.39 -8.32 0.88
C ALA A 25 6.61 -9.19 1.24
N ALA A 26 7.81 -8.62 1.29
CA ALA A 26 9.02 -9.36 1.66
C ALA A 26 8.99 -9.87 3.11
N LEU A 27 8.47 -9.07 4.04
CA LEU A 27 8.30 -9.47 5.44
C LEU A 27 7.21 -10.53 5.60
N GLU A 28 6.10 -10.40 4.89
CA GLU A 28 5.01 -11.38 4.88
C GLU A 28 5.48 -12.74 4.33
N ILE A 29 6.22 -12.76 3.21
CA ILE A 29 6.79 -13.99 2.62
C ILE A 29 7.72 -14.70 3.60
N LYS A 30 8.47 -13.93 4.40
CA LYS A 30 9.34 -14.47 5.46
C LYS A 30 8.59 -14.90 6.72
N GLY A 31 7.27 -14.72 6.77
CA GLY A 31 6.44 -15.02 7.94
C GLY A 31 6.69 -14.09 9.13
N LEU A 32 7.26 -12.90 8.91
CA LEU A 32 7.61 -11.95 9.97
C LEU A 32 6.45 -11.01 10.33
N ILE A 33 5.50 -10.85 9.42
CA ILE A 33 4.27 -10.08 9.64
C ILE A 33 3.06 -10.87 9.13
N ASP A 34 1.90 -10.58 9.72
CA ASP A 34 0.61 -10.97 9.18
C ASP A 34 0.17 -9.91 8.15
N GLY A 35 0.37 -10.24 6.87
CA GLY A 35 0.02 -9.34 5.77
C GLY A 35 -1.48 -8.99 5.70
N PRO A 36 -2.42 -9.96 5.82
CA PRO A 36 -3.83 -9.67 5.94
C PRO A 36 -4.17 -8.69 7.07
N GLN A 37 -3.58 -8.85 8.26
CA GLN A 37 -3.77 -7.92 9.37
C GLN A 37 -3.24 -6.52 9.05
N LEU A 38 -2.09 -6.40 8.36
CA LEU A 38 -1.55 -5.12 7.93
C LEU A 38 -2.47 -4.42 6.92
N SER A 39 -2.98 -5.14 5.92
CA SER A 39 -3.96 -4.60 4.95
C SER A 39 -5.20 -4.05 5.68
N GLU A 40 -5.68 -4.76 6.70
CA GLU A 40 -6.83 -4.31 7.49
C GLU A 40 -6.52 -3.10 8.37
N ALA A 41 -5.32 -3.03 8.96
CA ALA A 41 -4.86 -1.86 9.70
C ALA A 41 -4.82 -0.60 8.81
N TRP A 42 -4.42 -0.72 7.54
CA TRP A 42 -4.46 0.40 6.60
C TRP A 42 -5.88 0.83 6.23
N ARG A 43 -6.83 -0.11 6.08
CA ARG A 43 -8.25 0.24 5.85
C ARG A 43 -8.91 0.89 7.05
N SER A 44 -8.55 0.45 8.24
CA SER A 44 -9.11 0.93 9.50
C SER A 44 -8.39 2.16 10.07
N ALA A 45 -7.36 2.67 9.38
CA ALA A 45 -6.74 3.94 9.72
C ALA A 45 -7.83 5.03 9.68
N LEU A 46 -8.24 5.46 10.88
CA LEU A 46 -9.37 6.36 11.05
C LEU A 46 -9.16 7.61 10.18
N PRO A 47 -10.20 8.06 9.45
CA PRO A 47 -10.12 9.32 8.74
C PRO A 47 -10.02 10.44 9.78
N LEU A 48 -8.79 10.86 10.05
CA LEU A 48 -8.54 12.08 10.81
C LEU A 48 -8.99 13.26 9.93
N PRO A 49 -9.68 14.28 10.50
CA PRO A 49 -10.08 15.45 9.73
C PRO A 49 -8.89 16.05 8.97
N GLY A 50 -9.02 16.24 7.66
CA GLY A 50 -7.94 16.75 6.79
C GLY A 50 -6.96 15.69 6.26
N PHE A 51 -7.21 14.40 6.52
CA PHE A 51 -6.40 13.27 6.02
C PHE A 51 -7.16 12.39 5.03
N GLU A 52 -8.19 12.90 4.36
CA GLU A 52 -9.06 12.13 3.47
C GLU A 52 -8.27 11.53 2.29
N VAL A 53 -7.30 12.29 1.75
CA VAL A 53 -6.40 11.81 0.69
C VAL A 53 -5.50 10.70 1.21
N ALA A 54 -4.90 10.88 2.40
CA ALA A 54 -4.03 9.88 3.00
C ALA A 54 -4.80 8.58 3.32
N ALA A 55 -6.01 8.68 3.88
CA ALA A 55 -6.87 7.55 4.16
C ALA A 55 -7.22 6.76 2.89
N ARG A 56 -7.50 7.46 1.78
CA ARG A 56 -7.71 6.82 0.47
C ARG A 56 -6.44 6.12 -0.03
N THR A 57 -5.29 6.77 0.05
CA THR A 57 -4.02 6.16 -0.36
C THR A 57 -3.73 4.90 0.46
N LEU A 58 -4.01 4.89 1.78
CA LEU A 58 -3.87 3.69 2.60
C LEU A 58 -4.82 2.55 2.16
N GLN A 59 -6.05 2.87 1.76
CA GLN A 59 -6.96 1.87 1.17
C GLN A 59 -6.43 1.31 -0.15
N GLU A 60 -5.89 2.17 -1.02
CA GLU A 60 -5.27 1.77 -2.30
C GLU A 60 -4.04 0.87 -2.07
N LEU A 61 -3.21 1.18 -1.08
CA LEU A 61 -2.07 0.33 -0.68
C LEU A 61 -2.52 -1.03 -0.15
N ALA A 62 -3.59 -1.08 0.66
CA ALA A 62 -4.16 -2.34 1.14
C ALA A 62 -4.65 -3.22 -0.02
N LEU A 63 -5.34 -2.62 -1.00
CA LEU A 63 -5.78 -3.31 -2.21
C LEU A 63 -4.59 -3.82 -3.04
N ALA A 64 -3.54 -3.02 -3.19
CA ALA A 64 -2.34 -3.42 -3.93
C ALA A 64 -1.61 -4.60 -3.26
N LEU A 65 -1.47 -4.58 -1.92
CA LEU A 65 -0.84 -5.67 -1.17
C LEU A 65 -1.66 -6.97 -1.28
N ASP A 66 -2.99 -6.87 -1.21
CA ASP A 66 -3.89 -8.00 -1.39
C ASP A 66 -3.79 -8.57 -2.81
N GLY A 67 -3.78 -7.72 -3.83
CA GLY A 67 -3.58 -8.14 -5.22
C GLY A 67 -2.24 -8.87 -5.42
N ALA A 68 -1.16 -8.34 -4.83
CA ALA A 68 0.15 -8.99 -4.86
C ALA A 68 0.15 -10.36 -4.15
N ARG A 69 -0.67 -10.54 -3.10
CA ARG A 69 -0.86 -11.82 -2.43
C ARG A 69 -1.63 -12.81 -3.30
N SER A 70 -2.75 -12.37 -3.89
CA SER A 70 -3.55 -13.21 -4.79
C SER A 70 -2.77 -13.70 -6.00
N GLN A 71 -1.84 -12.89 -6.53
CA GLN A 71 -0.96 -13.30 -7.63
C GLN A 71 0.10 -14.33 -7.20
N ARG A 72 0.51 -14.33 -5.92
CA ARG A 72 1.48 -15.29 -5.36
C ARG A 72 0.83 -16.61 -4.97
N GLN A 73 -0.45 -16.62 -4.65
CA GLN A 73 -1.18 -17.87 -4.44
C GLN A 73 -1.41 -18.52 -5.82
N PRO A 74 -0.81 -19.69 -6.11
CA PRO A 74 -1.21 -20.45 -7.27
C PRO A 74 -2.69 -20.81 -7.12
N LEU A 75 -3.47 -20.73 -8.20
CA LEU A 75 -4.80 -21.34 -8.28
C LEU A 75 -4.68 -22.80 -7.83
N GLY A 76 -5.08 -23.09 -6.59
CA GLY A 76 -5.29 -24.42 -6.00
C GLY A 76 -4.34 -25.55 -6.43
N ALA A 77 -3.44 -25.92 -5.51
CA ALA A 77 -3.12 -27.33 -5.27
C ALA A 77 -4.27 -28.00 -4.49
#